data_AF-A0A7V3S0S5-F1
#
_entry.id   AF-A0A7V3S0S5-F1
#
_cell.length_a   1.000
_cell.length_b   1.000
_cell.length_c   1.000
_cell.angle_alpha   90.00
_cell.angle_beta   90.00
_cell.angle_gamma   90.00
#
_symmetry.space_group_name_H-M   'P 1'
#
loop_
_entity.id
_entity.type
_entity.pdbx_description
1 polymer ?
#
loop_
_entity_poly.entity_id
_entity_poly.type
_entity_poly.pdbx_seq_one_letter_code
_entity_poly.pdbx_strand_id
1 'polypeptide(L)'
;MKTRLLHKILSPAWIAAIIAAGLLLFLGYEALTWPDVSALKTRNPKTTAFIELYKQKQKKSGKKAHFSWKWVPYDEISPELKRAVLVAE
;
A
#
# COMPACT_ATOMS: atom_id res chain seq x y z
N MET A 1 -20.11 -44.28 -13.55
CA MET A 1 -19.43 -43.23 -14.36
C MET A 1 -19.40 -41.84 -13.69
N LYS A 2 -19.64 -41.71 -12.36
CA LYS A 2 -19.71 -40.41 -11.67
C LYS A 2 -18.43 -40.08 -10.87
N THR A 3 -17.67 -41.10 -10.45
CA THR A 3 -16.47 -40.99 -9.59
C THR A 3 -15.19 -40.57 -10.34
N ARG A 4 -15.04 -40.90 -11.63
CA ARG A 4 -13.88 -40.48 -12.45
C ARG A 4 -13.81 -38.97 -12.69
N LEU A 5 -14.97 -38.30 -12.77
CA LEU A 5 -15.04 -36.85 -12.93
C LEU A 5 -14.64 -36.12 -11.65
N LEU A 6 -15.02 -36.66 -10.48
CA LEU A 6 -14.69 -36.09 -9.17
C LEU A 6 -13.17 -36.07 -8.88
N HIS A 7 -12.45 -37.15 -9.17
CA HIS A 7 -10.98 -37.17 -8.98
C HIS A 7 -10.21 -36.31 -9.98
N LYS A 8 -10.78 -36.05 -11.17
CA LYS A 8 -10.15 -35.19 -12.18
C LYS A 8 -10.19 -33.73 -11.74
N ILE A 9 -11.33 -33.29 -11.19
CA ILE A 9 -11.54 -31.94 -10.64
C ILE A 9 -10.74 -31.74 -9.35
N LEU A 10 -10.55 -32.80 -8.54
CA LEU A 10 -9.69 -32.78 -7.34
C LEU A 10 -8.21 -33.10 -7.62
N SER A 11 -7.77 -33.12 -8.87
CA SER A 11 -6.36 -33.37 -9.16
C SER A 11 -5.51 -32.12 -8.85
N PRO A 12 -4.25 -32.28 -8.40
CA PRO A 12 -3.36 -31.17 -8.07
C PRO A 12 -3.22 -30.14 -9.20
N ALA A 13 -3.36 -30.57 -10.45
CA ALA A 13 -3.31 -29.71 -11.62
C ALA A 13 -4.46 -28.69 -11.68
N TRP A 14 -5.69 -29.08 -11.32
CA TRP A 14 -6.83 -28.15 -11.29
C TRP A 14 -6.73 -27.18 -10.12
N ILE A 15 -6.21 -27.64 -8.98
CA ILE A 15 -5.93 -26.76 -7.83
C ILE A 15 -4.89 -25.71 -8.23
N ALA A 16 -3.78 -26.12 -8.86
CA ALA A 16 -2.76 -25.20 -9.36
C ALA A 16 -3.32 -24.21 -10.40
N ALA A 17 -4.16 -24.68 -11.32
CA ALA A 17 -4.79 -23.81 -12.32
C ALA A 17 -5.72 -22.76 -11.69
N ILE A 18 -6.50 -23.13 -10.67
CA ILE A 18 -7.36 -22.20 -9.94
C ILE A 18 -6.52 -21.17 -9.19
N ILE A 19 -5.45 -21.59 -8.51
CA ILE A 19 -4.53 -20.68 -7.81
C ILE A 19 -3.89 -19.71 -8.80
N ALA A 20 -3.38 -20.21 -9.93
CA ALA A 20 -2.78 -19.39 -10.96
C ALA A 20 -3.77 -18.38 -11.55
N ALA A 21 -5.01 -18.81 -11.83
CA ALA A 21 -6.07 -17.91 -12.29
C ALA A 21 -6.40 -16.84 -11.24
N GLY A 22 -6.49 -17.22 -9.96
CA GLY A 22 -6.70 -16.28 -8.86
C GLY A 22 -5.57 -15.25 -8.72
N LEU A 23 -4.32 -15.68 -8.82
CA LEU A 23 -3.15 -14.79 -8.80
C LEU A 23 -3.16 -13.83 -9.99
N LEU A 24 -3.47 -14.31 -11.20
CA LEU A 24 -3.56 -13.46 -12.39
C LEU A 24 -4.66 -12.41 -12.25
N LEU A 25 -5.83 -12.79 -11.74
CA LEU A 25 -6.93 -11.85 -11.48
C LEU A 25 -6.54 -10.82 -10.42
N PHE A 26 -5.89 -11.25 -9.33
CA PHE A 26 -5.38 -10.36 -8.29
C PHE A 26 -4.37 -9.35 -8.84
N LEU A 27 -3.34 -9.84 -9.55
CA LEU A 27 -2.32 -8.97 -10.15
C LEU A 27 -2.91 -8.02 -11.20
N GLY A 28 -3.88 -8.48 -11.99
CA GLY A 28 -4.60 -7.64 -12.95
C GLY A 28 -5.41 -6.54 -12.25
N TYR A 29 -6.10 -6.87 -11.15
CA TYR A 29 -6.84 -5.90 -10.35
C TYR A 29 -5.91 -4.86 -9.71
N GLU A 30 -4.81 -5.30 -9.10
CA GLU A 30 -3.80 -4.41 -8.52
C GLU A 30 -3.21 -3.49 -9.58
N ALA A 31 -2.82 -4.02 -10.75
CA ALA A 31 -2.26 -3.23 -11.84
C ALA A 31 -3.25 -2.17 -12.38
N LEU A 32 -4.55 -2.48 -12.38
CA LEU A 32 -5.60 -1.55 -12.84
C LEU A 32 -5.99 -0.51 -11.78
N THR A 33 -5.92 -0.85 -10.50
CA THR A 33 -6.31 0.05 -9.39
C THR A 33 -5.13 0.77 -8.76
N TRP A 34 -3.90 0.46 -9.19
CA TRP A 34 -2.68 1.06 -8.66
C TRP A 34 -2.73 2.59 -8.79
N PRO A 35 -2.61 3.34 -7.69
CA PRO A 35 -2.63 4.79 -7.77
C PRO A 35 -1.37 5.31 -8.47
N ASP A 36 -1.52 6.30 -9.34
CA ASP A 36 -0.38 6.94 -9.99
C ASP A 36 0.47 7.72 -8.96
N VAL A 37 1.59 7.12 -8.57
CA VAL A 37 2.58 7.71 -7.66
C VAL A 37 3.73 8.38 -8.41
N SER A 38 3.74 8.38 -9.74
CA SER A 38 4.83 8.93 -10.55
C SER A 38 5.07 10.42 -10.29
N ALA A 39 4.01 11.17 -9.97
CA ALA A 39 4.08 12.57 -9.59
C ALA A 39 4.98 12.81 -8.36
N LEU A 40 5.04 11.87 -7.42
CA LEU A 40 5.84 11.99 -6.20
C LEU A 40 7.35 11.95 -6.47
N LYS A 41 7.77 11.47 -7.64
CA LYS A 41 9.18 11.48 -8.06
C LYS A 41 9.72 12.89 -8.26
N THR A 42 8.86 13.84 -8.64
CA THR A 42 9.26 15.20 -9.02
C THR A 42 8.60 16.27 -8.18
N ARG A 43 7.49 15.95 -7.52
CA ARG A 43 6.69 16.91 -6.76
C ARG A 43 6.35 16.36 -5.40
N ASN A 44 6.69 17.16 -4.41
CA ASN A 44 6.26 16.96 -3.05
C ASN A 44 4.73 17.07 -2.95
N PRO A 45 4.01 16.09 -2.35
CA PRO A 45 2.56 16.16 -2.20
C PRO A 45 2.17 17.34 -1.29
N LYS A 46 0.91 17.77 -1.33
CA LYS A 46 0.41 18.87 -0.47
C LYS A 46 0.02 18.41 0.94
N THR A 47 -0.18 17.11 1.11
CA THR A 47 -0.61 16.47 2.36
C THR A 47 -0.28 14.99 2.29
N THR A 48 -0.44 14.27 3.41
CA THR A 48 -0.29 12.81 3.50
C THR A 48 -1.49 12.20 4.20
N ALA A 49 -1.68 10.89 4.05
CA ALA A 49 -2.75 10.18 4.74
C ALA A 49 -2.67 10.37 6.28
N PHE A 50 -1.46 10.41 6.85
CA PHE A 50 -1.24 10.68 8.28
C PHE A 50 -1.65 12.10 8.68
N ILE A 51 -1.31 13.11 7.86
CA ILE A 51 -1.71 14.49 8.11
C ILE A 51 -3.23 14.62 8.04
N GLU A 52 -3.89 14.01 7.05
CA GLU A 52 -5.35 14.04 6.95
C GLU A 52 -6.02 13.32 8.12
N LEU A 53 -5.49 12.16 8.52
CA LEU A 53 -5.97 11.45 9.70
C LEU A 53 -5.84 12.30 10.97
N TYR A 54 -4.70 12.98 11.14
CA TYR A 54 -4.49 13.90 12.26
C TYR A 54 -5.49 15.06 12.25
N LYS A 55 -5.68 15.71 11.09
CA LYS A 55 -6.66 16.79 10.92
C LYS A 55 -8.07 16.32 11.28
N GLN A 56 -8.47 15.14 10.80
CA GLN A 56 -9.78 14.56 11.12
C GLN A 56 -9.94 14.29 12.61
N LYS A 57 -8.91 13.76 13.29
CA LYS A 57 -8.92 13.55 14.74
C LYS A 57 -9.08 14.87 15.50
N GLN A 58 -8.32 15.90 15.15
CA GLN A 58 -8.44 17.22 15.78
C GLN A 58 -9.83 17.83 15.58
N LYS A 59 -10.37 17.75 14.35
CA LYS A 59 -11.72 18.22 14.03
C LYS A 59 -12.78 17.52 14.87
N LYS A 60 -12.70 16.19 15.01
CA LYS A 60 -13.61 15.40 15.86
C LYS A 60 -13.53 15.80 17.33
N SER A 61 -12.37 16.24 17.80
CA SER A 61 -12.17 16.75 19.17
C SER A 61 -12.50 18.24 19.33
N GLY A 62 -13.09 18.89 18.33
CA GLY A 62 -13.42 20.33 18.37
C GLY A 62 -12.19 21.25 18.36
N LYS A 63 -11.02 20.73 18.05
CA LYS A 63 -9.74 21.46 18.03
C LYS A 63 -9.35 21.83 16.61
N LYS A 64 -8.64 22.95 16.45
CA LYS A 64 -7.96 23.29 15.20
C LYS A 64 -6.69 22.44 15.08
N ALA A 65 -6.47 21.87 13.89
CA ALA A 65 -5.24 21.15 13.61
C ALA A 65 -4.10 22.15 13.38
N HIS A 66 -3.08 22.11 14.24
CA HIS A 66 -1.86 22.90 14.10
C HIS A 66 -0.68 21.94 13.90
N PHE A 67 0.05 22.11 12.82
CA PHE A 67 1.28 21.37 12.57
C PHE A 67 2.26 22.23 11.78
N SER A 68 3.56 22.04 12.06
CA SER A 68 4.64 22.59 11.27
C SER A 68 5.12 21.51 10.31
N TRP A 69 5.23 21.85 9.03
CA TRP A 69 5.70 20.93 8.03
C TRP A 69 6.55 21.65 7.00
N LYS A 70 7.72 21.08 6.74
CA LYS A 70 8.69 21.57 5.77
C LYS A 70 9.24 20.37 4.99
N TRP A 71 9.35 20.54 3.69
CA TRP A 71 10.06 19.58 2.84
C TRP A 71 11.57 19.79 2.98
N VAL A 72 12.28 18.70 3.23
CA VAL A 72 13.74 18.67 3.38
C VAL A 72 14.29 17.64 2.39
N PRO A 73 15.26 17.99 1.54
CA PRO A 73 15.94 17.05 0.66
C PRO A 73 16.56 15.88 1.44
N TYR A 74 16.54 14.67 0.86
CA TYR A 74 16.98 13.46 1.58
C TYR A 74 18.45 13.53 2.02
N ASP A 75 19.31 14.18 1.24
CA ASP A 75 20.73 14.40 1.51
C ASP A 75 20.99 15.41 2.64
N GLU A 76 20.06 16.34 2.90
CA GLU A 76 20.14 17.26 4.03
C GLU A 76 19.71 16.62 5.37
N ILE A 77 19.11 15.44 5.33
CA ILE A 77 18.70 14.71 6.55
C ILE A 77 19.90 13.98 7.14
N SER A 78 20.20 14.25 8.42
CA SER A 78 21.26 13.59 9.19
C SER A 78 21.20 12.05 9.03
N PRO A 79 22.34 11.39 8.73
CA PRO A 79 22.41 9.93 8.66
C PRO A 79 21.90 9.23 9.92
N GLU A 80 22.16 9.80 11.11
CA GLU A 80 21.70 9.22 12.37
C GLU A 80 20.19 9.30 12.54
N LEU A 81 19.55 10.37 12.04
CA LEU A 81 18.10 10.48 12.05
C LEU A 81 17.47 9.41 11.13
N LYS A 82 18.07 9.15 9.95
CA LYS A 82 17.61 8.07 9.06
C LYS A 82 17.68 6.71 9.76
N ARG A 83 18.79 6.41 10.42
CA ARG A 83 18.98 5.15 11.17
C ARG A 83 18.01 5.03 12.35
N ALA A 84 17.80 6.12 13.09
CA ALA A 84 16.88 6.12 14.23
C ALA A 84 15.45 5.76 13.79
N VAL A 85 14.99 6.27 12.65
CA VAL A 85 13.68 5.89 12.08
C VAL A 85 13.68 4.41 11.65
N LEU A 86 14.72 3.94 10.96
CA LEU A 86 14.79 2.54 10.49
C LEU A 86 14.80 1.50 11.63
N VAL A 87 15.32 1.85 12.81
CA VAL A 87 15.31 0.96 13.98
C VAL A 87 13.97 1.02 14.72
N ALA A 88 13.19 2.09 14.53
CA ALA A 88 11.92 2.30 15.21
C ALA A 88 10.70 1.73 14.47
N GLU A 89 10.82 1.46 13.17
CA GLU A 89 9.78 0.85 12.31
C GLU A 89 9.98 -0.67 12.18
#